data_AF-A0A9Q0IPP7-F1
#
_entry.id   AF-A0A9Q0IPP7-F1
#
_cell.length_a   1.000
_cell.length_b   1.000
_cell.length_c   1.000
_cell.angle_alpha   90.00
_cell.angle_beta   90.00
_cell.angle_gamma   90.00
#
_symmetry.space_group_name_H-M   'P 1'
#
loop_
_entity.id
_entity.type
_entity.pdbx_description
1 polymer ?
#
loop_
_entity_poly.entity_id
_entity_poly.type
_entity_poly.pdbx_seq_one_letter_code
_entity_poly.pdbx_strand_id
1 'polypeptide(L)'
;MEPCGFLLAVGLFLGSTSAASLGVVETEGGRVQGTNVRLGLLRSLDVFKGIPFAAKPGTFEKPKPHPGWKKTLKATKYARRCLQKSILQTSSFGGEDCLHLNIWVPHGLYVSFNLPVMVWFYGGGFMVGGSMGPNFLDNYLYSGQEIAARGNVIVVSVGYRLGTLGFLSSGDSQLPGNYGLWDQQAAIAWVHRNIRSFGGDPDNITLFGESAGGASVSLQTLSPYNKGLVKRAISQNPLINTLVLSPVVDGDFVPEDPVRLFHNAADIDYLAGVNSMDAHLFTAQDIANISKKEDVSVDDVKMLFRSYAKGKGQADLDAAFSEYTAHWGPRPSQDQVKITAVEFSTDYLFLAPIQRALNLHAATAKSGRTYSYLLSEPSLLTGPGRPLHHWVGADHTDDLQYVFGKPFTSPKAYGDTQRDLSGYIISFWTNFARTGDPNVGKSKVPVTWPKFTSGDQKYLELNAKMDRTYVGQKMRAGFVHFWTDTLPNLPSPPKY
;
A
#
# COMPACT_ATOMS: atom_id res chain seq x y z
N MET A 1 -39.01 23.82 -65.04
CA MET A 1 -37.69 23.22 -65.34
C MET A 1 -36.81 23.50 -64.14
N GLU A 2 -36.72 22.53 -63.22
CA GLU A 2 -35.89 22.59 -62.02
C GLU A 2 -34.42 22.31 -62.34
N PRO A 3 -33.45 22.90 -61.61
CA PRO A 3 -32.06 22.51 -61.71
C PRO A 3 -31.76 21.33 -60.77
N CYS A 4 -31.17 20.28 -61.34
CA CYS A 4 -30.77 19.05 -60.67
C CYS A 4 -29.49 19.30 -59.84
N GLY A 5 -29.57 19.18 -58.52
CA GLY A 5 -28.42 19.22 -57.61
C GLY A 5 -27.93 17.80 -57.28
N PHE A 6 -26.73 17.45 -57.73
CA PHE A 6 -26.05 16.21 -57.33
C PHE A 6 -25.51 16.35 -55.89
N LEU A 7 -26.12 15.62 -54.95
CA LEU A 7 -25.59 15.41 -53.60
C LEU A 7 -24.69 14.17 -53.61
N LEU A 8 -23.38 14.38 -53.42
CA LEU A 8 -22.41 13.30 -53.17
C LEU A 8 -22.59 12.81 -51.73
N ALA A 9 -23.17 11.63 -51.55
CA ALA A 9 -23.24 10.96 -50.25
C ALA A 9 -21.87 10.31 -49.95
N VAL A 10 -21.07 10.93 -49.08
CA VAL A 10 -19.92 10.28 -48.47
C VAL A 10 -20.45 9.32 -47.39
N GLY A 11 -20.56 8.04 -47.75
CA GLY A 11 -20.86 6.99 -46.79
C GLY A 11 -19.71 6.81 -45.81
N LEU A 12 -19.86 7.31 -44.58
CA LEU A 12 -19.02 6.90 -43.45
C LEU A 12 -19.34 5.44 -43.14
N PHE A 13 -18.51 4.52 -43.66
CA PHE A 13 -18.40 3.17 -43.13
C PHE A 13 -17.86 3.27 -41.70
N LEU A 14 -18.75 3.41 -40.72
CA LEU A 14 -18.46 3.13 -39.32
C LEU A 14 -18.28 1.62 -39.18
N GLY A 15 -17.12 1.12 -39.62
CA GLY A 15 -16.66 -0.20 -39.25
C GLY A 15 -16.68 -0.27 -37.72
N SER A 16 -17.38 -1.26 -37.18
CA SER A 16 -17.36 -1.58 -35.77
C SER A 16 -15.93 -1.94 -35.37
N THR A 17 -15.12 -0.94 -35.01
CA THR A 17 -13.77 -1.16 -34.49
C THR A 17 -13.94 -1.95 -33.19
N SER A 18 -13.70 -3.26 -33.25
CA SER A 18 -13.65 -4.12 -32.08
C SER A 18 -12.59 -3.55 -31.13
N ALA A 19 -12.94 -3.37 -29.86
CA ALA A 19 -11.98 -2.88 -28.88
C ALA A 19 -10.85 -3.91 -28.70
N ALA A 20 -9.60 -3.44 -28.58
CA ALA A 20 -8.47 -4.34 -28.37
C ALA A 20 -8.66 -5.19 -27.10
N SER A 21 -8.39 -6.49 -27.21
CA SER A 21 -8.48 -7.45 -26.11
C SER A 21 -7.54 -8.62 -26.39
N LEU A 22 -6.93 -9.15 -25.32
CA LEU A 22 -6.14 -10.37 -25.30
C LEU A 22 -7.01 -11.62 -25.55
N GLY A 23 -8.31 -11.57 -25.26
CA GLY A 23 -9.20 -12.73 -25.38
C GLY A 23 -8.83 -13.84 -24.38
N VAL A 24 -8.28 -14.95 -24.88
CA VAL A 24 -7.82 -16.08 -24.06
C VAL A 24 -6.30 -16.01 -23.92
N VAL A 25 -5.82 -16.01 -22.67
CA VAL A 25 -4.40 -15.92 -22.32
C VAL A 25 -3.89 -17.27 -21.83
N GLU A 26 -2.71 -17.69 -22.30
CA GLU A 26 -2.02 -18.88 -21.82
C GLU A 26 -1.15 -18.56 -20.59
N THR A 27 -1.29 -19.39 -19.56
CA THR A 27 -0.49 -19.34 -18.32
C THR A 27 0.12 -20.72 -18.05
N GLU A 28 1.06 -20.83 -17.11
CA GLU A 28 1.63 -22.11 -16.67
C GLU A 28 0.59 -23.12 -16.18
N GLY A 29 -0.55 -22.62 -15.67
CA GLY A 29 -1.67 -23.46 -15.22
C GLY A 29 -2.68 -23.81 -16.32
N GLY A 30 -2.57 -23.19 -17.50
CA GLY A 30 -3.48 -23.35 -18.62
C GLY A 30 -4.19 -22.05 -19.03
N ARG A 31 -5.15 -22.18 -19.95
CA ARG A 31 -5.89 -21.06 -20.55
C ARG A 31 -6.76 -20.31 -19.56
N VAL A 32 -6.74 -18.98 -19.61
CA VAL A 32 -7.58 -18.07 -18.81
C VAL A 32 -8.31 -17.10 -19.71
N GLN A 33 -9.56 -16.80 -19.41
CA GLN A 33 -10.34 -15.77 -20.10
C GLN A 33 -11.00 -14.84 -19.09
N GLY A 34 -10.74 -13.54 -19.23
CA GLY A 34 -11.34 -12.48 -18.44
C GLY A 34 -12.51 -11.79 -19.14
N THR A 35 -12.74 -10.54 -18.79
CA THR A 35 -13.72 -9.63 -19.42
C THR A 35 -13.01 -8.44 -20.04
N ASN A 36 -13.50 -7.95 -21.19
CA ASN A 36 -13.02 -6.70 -21.79
C ASN A 36 -14.01 -5.57 -21.47
N VAL A 37 -13.51 -4.46 -20.92
CA VAL A 37 -14.29 -3.26 -20.60
C VAL A 37 -13.85 -2.13 -21.51
N ARG A 38 -14.80 -1.47 -22.20
CA ARG A 38 -14.50 -0.30 -23.04
C ARG A 38 -14.38 0.95 -22.16
N LEU A 39 -13.26 1.67 -22.29
CA LEU A 39 -12.98 2.90 -21.53
C LEU A 39 -13.22 4.19 -22.33
N GLY A 40 -13.52 4.08 -23.62
CA GLY A 40 -13.79 5.21 -24.51
C GLY A 40 -13.63 4.86 -25.99
N LEU A 41 -13.37 5.87 -26.82
CA LEU A 41 -12.95 5.66 -28.20
C LEU A 41 -11.51 5.12 -28.19
N LEU A 42 -11.28 3.95 -28.80
CA LEU A 42 -9.95 3.34 -28.97
C LEU A 42 -9.22 2.92 -27.67
N ARG A 43 -9.92 2.83 -26.54
CA ARG A 43 -9.34 2.34 -25.28
C ARG A 43 -10.22 1.28 -24.64
N SER A 44 -9.57 0.25 -24.13
CA SER A 44 -10.19 -0.87 -23.44
C SER A 44 -9.32 -1.35 -22.29
N LEU A 45 -9.89 -2.20 -21.46
CA LEU A 45 -9.25 -2.77 -20.29
C LEU A 45 -9.67 -4.23 -20.18
N ASP A 46 -8.71 -5.14 -20.31
CA ASP A 46 -8.97 -6.52 -19.94
C ASP A 46 -8.85 -6.69 -18.43
N VAL A 47 -9.82 -7.41 -17.86
CA VAL A 47 -9.94 -7.64 -16.42
C VAL A 47 -10.09 -9.12 -16.17
N PHE A 48 -9.14 -9.68 -15.42
CA PHE A 48 -9.13 -11.07 -15.00
C PHE A 48 -9.27 -11.11 -13.48
N LYS A 49 -10.23 -11.86 -12.95
CA LYS A 49 -10.48 -11.97 -11.51
C LYS A 49 -10.50 -13.44 -11.11
N GLY A 50 -9.79 -13.77 -10.03
CA GLY A 50 -9.76 -15.13 -9.47
C GLY A 50 -8.92 -16.12 -10.26
N ILE A 51 -7.70 -15.74 -10.68
CA ILE A 51 -6.73 -16.69 -11.24
C ILE A 51 -5.96 -17.33 -10.07
N PRO A 52 -5.96 -18.66 -9.89
CA PRO A 52 -5.17 -19.30 -8.85
C PRO A 52 -3.67 -19.24 -9.22
N PHE A 53 -2.85 -18.73 -8.31
CA PHE A 53 -1.39 -18.69 -8.48
C PHE A 53 -0.68 -19.82 -7.71
N ALA A 54 -1.39 -20.48 -6.81
CA ALA A 54 -0.94 -21.63 -6.04
C ALA A 54 -2.11 -22.59 -5.80
N ALA A 55 -1.79 -23.84 -5.46
CA ALA A 55 -2.79 -24.81 -5.00
C ALA A 55 -3.40 -24.38 -3.66
N LYS A 56 -4.56 -24.94 -3.31
CA LYS A 56 -5.10 -24.82 -1.96
C LYS A 56 -4.00 -25.19 -0.94
N PRO A 57 -3.61 -24.27 -0.04
CA PRO A 57 -2.54 -24.53 0.91
C PRO A 57 -2.97 -25.57 1.95
N GLY A 58 -2.02 -26.39 2.39
CA GLY A 58 -2.17 -27.18 3.61
C GLY A 58 -2.13 -26.27 4.85
N THR A 59 -2.72 -26.72 5.95
CA THR A 59 -2.69 -26.00 7.23
C THR A 59 -1.25 -25.85 7.70
N PHE A 60 -0.79 -24.61 7.87
CA PHE A 60 0.59 -24.28 8.27
C PHE A 60 1.69 -24.85 7.34
N GLU A 61 1.37 -25.02 6.05
CA GLU A 61 2.35 -25.40 5.03
C GLU A 61 2.68 -24.22 4.10
N LYS A 62 3.89 -24.21 3.53
CA LYS A 62 4.24 -23.31 2.42
C LYS A 62 3.31 -23.56 1.21
N PRO A 63 2.97 -22.53 0.41
CA PRO A 63 2.16 -22.70 -0.79
C PRO A 63 2.88 -23.60 -1.79
N LYS A 64 2.10 -24.37 -2.56
CA LYS A 64 2.59 -25.28 -3.61
C LYS A 64 2.08 -24.81 -4.97
N PRO A 65 2.80 -25.07 -6.08
CA PRO A 65 2.32 -24.76 -7.42
C PRO A 65 0.93 -25.35 -7.68
N HIS A 66 0.07 -24.61 -8.40
CA HIS A 66 -1.24 -25.11 -8.79
C HIS A 66 -1.09 -26.25 -9.83
N PRO A 67 -1.84 -27.37 -9.75
CA PRO A 67 -1.73 -28.49 -10.69
C PRO A 67 -2.21 -28.19 -12.14
N GLY A 68 -2.53 -26.93 -12.44
CA GLY A 68 -3.18 -26.51 -13.68
C GLY A 68 -4.63 -26.99 -13.86
N TRP A 69 -5.19 -26.68 -15.02
CA TRP A 69 -6.56 -27.02 -15.43
C TRP A 69 -6.63 -27.29 -16.93
N LYS A 70 -7.55 -28.17 -17.35
CA LYS A 70 -7.69 -28.59 -18.78
C LYS A 70 -8.54 -27.63 -19.62
N LYS A 71 -9.62 -27.09 -19.04
CA LYS A 71 -10.59 -26.21 -19.72
C LYS A 71 -10.23 -24.75 -19.45
N THR A 72 -10.51 -23.85 -20.40
CA THR A 72 -10.30 -22.40 -20.19
C THR A 72 -11.00 -21.92 -18.92
N LEU A 73 -10.22 -21.42 -17.97
CA LEU A 73 -10.71 -20.85 -16.72
C LEU A 73 -11.39 -19.50 -17.00
N LYS A 74 -12.65 -19.36 -16.57
CA LYS A 74 -13.41 -18.11 -16.67
C LYS A 74 -13.09 -17.22 -15.46
N ALA A 75 -12.07 -16.37 -15.60
CA ALA A 75 -11.60 -15.46 -14.57
C ALA A 75 -12.39 -14.14 -14.58
N THR A 76 -13.69 -14.21 -14.28
CA THR A 76 -14.59 -13.03 -14.36
C THR A 76 -15.12 -12.56 -13.01
N LYS A 77 -14.85 -13.31 -11.93
CA LYS A 77 -15.33 -13.01 -10.57
C LYS A 77 -14.19 -13.11 -9.56
N TYR A 78 -14.22 -12.28 -8.52
CA TYR A 78 -13.26 -12.41 -7.43
C TYR A 78 -13.40 -13.78 -6.75
N ALA A 79 -12.26 -14.42 -6.49
CA ALA A 79 -12.22 -15.60 -5.64
C ALA A 79 -12.52 -15.23 -4.19
N ARG A 80 -12.79 -16.24 -3.35
CA ARG A 80 -12.93 -16.04 -1.91
C ARG A 80 -11.60 -15.55 -1.33
N ARG A 81 -11.68 -14.61 -0.37
CA ARG A 81 -10.53 -14.24 0.46
C ARG A 81 -10.17 -15.38 1.41
N CYS A 82 -8.96 -15.32 1.96
CA CYS A 82 -8.50 -16.30 2.95
C CYS A 82 -9.35 -16.26 4.22
N LEU A 83 -9.48 -17.43 4.86
CA LEU A 83 -10.24 -17.57 6.10
C LEU A 83 -9.71 -16.62 7.17
N GLN A 84 -10.60 -15.80 7.73
CA GLN A 84 -10.28 -14.77 8.72
C GLN A 84 -11.48 -14.49 9.63
N LYS A 85 -11.24 -13.80 10.74
CA LYS A 85 -12.29 -13.33 11.65
C LYS A 85 -12.86 -11.99 11.20
N SER A 86 -14.13 -11.72 11.51
CA SER A 86 -14.69 -10.36 11.42
C SER A 86 -13.91 -9.41 12.32
N ILE A 87 -13.97 -8.10 12.04
CA ILE A 87 -13.28 -7.07 12.84
C ILE A 87 -13.71 -7.15 14.31
N LEU A 88 -15.00 -7.41 14.56
CA LEU A 88 -15.55 -7.63 15.92
C LEU A 88 -15.25 -9.02 16.50
N GLN A 89 -14.55 -9.88 15.74
CA GLN A 89 -14.19 -11.26 16.07
C GLN A 89 -15.35 -12.21 16.37
N THR A 90 -16.58 -11.80 16.06
CA THR A 90 -17.81 -12.55 16.32
C THR A 90 -18.09 -13.67 15.31
N SER A 91 -17.47 -13.63 14.13
CA SER A 91 -17.70 -14.61 13.06
C SER A 91 -16.44 -14.85 12.22
N SER A 92 -16.41 -15.96 11.49
CA SER A 92 -15.34 -16.28 10.53
C SER A 92 -15.91 -16.26 9.11
N PHE A 93 -15.12 -15.80 8.14
CA PHE A 93 -15.52 -15.72 6.73
C PHE A 93 -14.31 -15.88 5.81
N GLY A 94 -14.58 -16.15 4.52
CA GLY A 94 -13.55 -16.52 3.54
C GLY A 94 -13.47 -18.04 3.34
N GLY A 95 -12.35 -18.53 2.82
CA GLY A 95 -12.08 -19.95 2.65
C GLY A 95 -10.59 -20.24 2.60
N GLU A 96 -10.21 -21.52 2.74
CA GLU A 96 -8.81 -21.94 2.63
C GLU A 96 -8.30 -21.94 1.19
N ASP A 97 -9.19 -22.21 0.23
CA ASP A 97 -8.89 -22.05 -1.19
C ASP A 97 -9.00 -20.58 -1.59
N CYS A 98 -7.92 -19.83 -1.35
CA CYS A 98 -7.91 -18.36 -1.42
C CYS A 98 -6.68 -17.77 -2.13
N LEU A 99 -5.73 -18.60 -2.58
CA LEU A 99 -4.48 -18.16 -3.21
C LEU A 99 -4.71 -17.82 -4.69
N HIS A 100 -5.42 -16.72 -4.88
CA HIS A 100 -5.81 -16.20 -6.17
C HIS A 100 -5.40 -14.73 -6.35
N LEU A 101 -5.21 -14.32 -7.59
CA LEU A 101 -4.91 -12.95 -7.99
C LEU A 101 -5.89 -12.44 -9.04
N ASN A 102 -5.88 -11.11 -9.21
CA ASN A 102 -6.68 -10.40 -10.21
C ASN A 102 -5.74 -9.49 -11.01
N ILE A 103 -6.01 -9.28 -12.30
CA ILE A 103 -5.16 -8.56 -13.24
C ILE A 103 -6.00 -7.56 -14.04
N TRP A 104 -5.51 -6.33 -14.17
CA TRP A 104 -6.06 -5.29 -15.04
C TRP A 104 -5.01 -4.90 -16.09
N VAL A 105 -5.35 -5.04 -17.37
CA VAL A 105 -4.46 -4.77 -18.51
C VAL A 105 -5.06 -3.69 -19.39
N PRO A 106 -4.47 -2.47 -19.44
CA PRO A 106 -4.98 -1.39 -20.28
C PRO A 106 -4.55 -1.60 -21.73
N HIS A 107 -5.42 -1.27 -22.67
CA HIS A 107 -5.18 -1.34 -24.12
C HIS A 107 -5.52 -0.02 -24.81
N GLY A 108 -4.77 0.26 -25.88
CA GLY A 108 -5.09 1.32 -26.82
C GLY A 108 -5.77 0.76 -28.07
N LEU A 109 -5.34 1.25 -29.23
CA LEU A 109 -5.72 0.71 -30.54
C LEU A 109 -5.36 -0.77 -30.73
N TYR A 110 -4.26 -1.19 -30.10
CA TYR A 110 -3.73 -2.54 -30.15
C TYR A 110 -3.57 -3.10 -28.74
N VAL A 111 -3.42 -4.42 -28.64
CA VAL A 111 -3.06 -5.09 -27.39
C VAL A 111 -1.72 -4.57 -26.89
N SER A 112 -1.62 -4.39 -25.57
CA SER A 112 -0.45 -3.80 -24.95
C SER A 112 0.67 -4.83 -24.82
N PHE A 113 1.91 -4.35 -24.84
CA PHE A 113 3.10 -5.16 -24.65
C PHE A 113 4.12 -4.42 -23.80
N ASN A 114 4.97 -5.17 -23.11
CA ASN A 114 6.06 -4.68 -22.26
C ASN A 114 5.65 -3.56 -21.28
N LEU A 115 4.45 -3.67 -20.69
CA LEU A 115 3.97 -2.72 -19.69
C LEU A 115 4.64 -2.96 -18.32
N PRO A 116 4.94 -1.90 -17.56
CA PRO A 116 5.28 -2.04 -16.15
C PRO A 116 4.15 -2.75 -15.39
N VAL A 117 4.53 -3.52 -14.38
CA VAL A 117 3.60 -4.35 -13.61
C VAL A 117 3.62 -3.91 -12.14
N MET A 118 2.48 -3.52 -11.61
CA MET A 118 2.31 -3.13 -10.21
C MET A 118 1.56 -4.22 -9.44
N VAL A 119 2.19 -4.81 -8.43
CA VAL A 119 1.62 -5.90 -7.62
C VAL A 119 1.24 -5.38 -6.24
N TRP A 120 -0.06 -5.40 -5.95
CA TRP A 120 -0.68 -4.89 -4.73
C TRP A 120 -0.78 -5.94 -3.63
N PHE A 121 -0.27 -5.60 -2.45
CA PHE A 121 -0.54 -6.29 -1.19
C PHE A 121 -1.38 -5.41 -0.26
N TYR A 122 -2.55 -5.92 0.13
CA TYR A 122 -3.45 -5.21 1.03
C TYR A 122 -2.98 -5.25 2.49
N GLY A 123 -3.38 -4.24 3.27
CA GLY A 123 -3.19 -4.16 4.72
C GLY A 123 -4.25 -4.87 5.56
N GLY A 124 -4.40 -4.46 6.82
CA GLY A 124 -5.34 -5.06 7.79
C GLY A 124 -4.66 -5.82 8.93
N GLY A 125 -3.49 -5.31 9.36
CA GLY A 125 -2.76 -5.80 10.54
C GLY A 125 -2.38 -7.28 10.48
N PHE A 126 -2.16 -7.83 9.27
CA PHE A 126 -1.96 -9.26 9.02
C PHE A 126 -3.11 -10.18 9.48
N MET A 127 -4.25 -9.65 9.92
CA MET A 127 -5.36 -10.41 10.51
C MET A 127 -6.59 -10.50 9.60
N VAL A 128 -6.88 -9.42 8.87
CA VAL A 128 -8.07 -9.30 8.01
C VAL A 128 -7.70 -8.62 6.69
N GLY A 129 -8.48 -8.85 5.64
CA GLY A 129 -8.23 -8.28 4.32
C GLY A 129 -8.63 -9.18 3.16
N GLY A 130 -8.39 -8.71 1.94
CA GLY A 130 -8.63 -9.48 0.73
C GLY A 130 -8.29 -8.68 -0.52
N SER A 131 -7.92 -9.38 -1.60
CA SER A 131 -7.38 -8.78 -2.83
C SER A 131 -8.33 -7.80 -3.54
N MET A 132 -9.63 -7.88 -3.24
CA MET A 132 -10.65 -6.97 -3.76
C MET A 132 -10.87 -5.72 -2.88
N GLY A 133 -10.47 -5.75 -1.61
CA GLY A 133 -10.79 -4.71 -0.63
C GLY A 133 -12.28 -4.67 -0.22
N PRO A 134 -12.67 -3.71 0.63
CA PRO A 134 -14.08 -3.43 0.93
C PRO A 134 -14.85 -3.01 -0.32
N ASN A 135 -16.16 -3.26 -0.35
CA ASN A 135 -17.03 -2.96 -1.47
C ASN A 135 -18.15 -2.00 -1.03
N PHE A 136 -18.36 -0.93 -1.79
CA PHE A 136 -19.50 -0.03 -1.63
C PHE A 136 -20.20 0.13 -2.99
N LEU A 137 -21.44 -0.36 -3.11
CA LEU A 137 -22.24 -0.27 -4.36
C LEU A 137 -21.51 -0.82 -5.61
N ASP A 138 -20.89 -2.00 -5.49
CA ASP A 138 -20.06 -2.65 -6.54
C ASP A 138 -18.77 -1.88 -6.91
N ASN A 139 -18.39 -0.90 -6.09
CA ASN A 139 -17.09 -0.25 -6.15
C ASN A 139 -16.14 -0.83 -5.10
N TYR A 140 -15.33 -1.80 -5.53
CA TYR A 140 -14.29 -2.45 -4.73
C TYR A 140 -13.07 -1.55 -4.54
N LEU A 141 -12.62 -1.33 -3.30
CA LEU A 141 -11.53 -0.41 -2.97
C LEU A 141 -10.27 -0.67 -3.81
N TYR A 142 -9.86 -1.93 -3.93
CA TYR A 142 -8.61 -2.30 -4.62
C TYR A 142 -8.79 -2.65 -6.10
N SER A 143 -9.88 -2.20 -6.74
CA SER A 143 -10.01 -2.33 -8.19
C SER A 143 -8.88 -1.55 -8.88
N GLY A 144 -7.99 -2.26 -9.57
CA GLY A 144 -6.84 -1.69 -10.27
C GLY A 144 -7.18 -0.88 -11.53
N GLN A 145 -8.47 -0.72 -11.85
CA GLN A 145 -8.94 -0.11 -13.10
C GLN A 145 -8.41 1.31 -13.32
N GLU A 146 -8.54 2.21 -12.35
CA GLU A 146 -8.13 3.61 -12.54
C GLU A 146 -6.61 3.75 -12.65
N ILE A 147 -5.85 3.02 -11.82
CA ILE A 147 -4.38 2.99 -11.87
C ILE A 147 -3.92 2.49 -13.24
N ALA A 148 -4.46 1.34 -13.70
CA ALA A 148 -4.11 0.73 -14.96
C ALA A 148 -4.45 1.65 -16.15
N ALA A 149 -5.69 2.15 -16.19
CA ALA A 149 -6.18 2.97 -17.30
C ALA A 149 -5.46 4.32 -17.43
N ARG A 150 -5.14 4.97 -16.30
CA ARG A 150 -4.51 6.31 -16.30
C ARG A 150 -2.99 6.25 -16.41
N GLY A 151 -2.36 5.30 -15.71
CA GLY A 151 -0.90 5.13 -15.71
C GLY A 151 -0.35 4.31 -16.87
N ASN A 152 -1.24 3.62 -17.62
CA ASN A 152 -0.88 2.67 -18.66
C ASN A 152 0.11 1.61 -18.14
N VAL A 153 -0.25 0.99 -17.03
CA VAL A 153 0.50 -0.07 -16.35
C VAL A 153 -0.43 -1.26 -16.13
N ILE A 154 0.13 -2.46 -15.96
CA ILE A 154 -0.65 -3.60 -15.48
C ILE A 154 -0.74 -3.52 -13.96
N VAL A 155 -1.92 -3.78 -13.42
CA VAL A 155 -2.12 -3.88 -11.97
C VAL A 155 -2.50 -5.31 -11.62
N VAL A 156 -1.88 -5.86 -10.58
CA VAL A 156 -2.17 -7.18 -10.03
C VAL A 156 -2.53 -7.00 -8.56
N SER A 157 -3.62 -7.61 -8.08
CA SER A 157 -3.95 -7.67 -6.65
C SER A 157 -3.91 -9.11 -6.17
N VAL A 158 -3.26 -9.38 -5.04
CA VAL A 158 -2.95 -10.74 -4.57
C VAL A 158 -3.68 -11.09 -3.28
N GLY A 159 -4.29 -12.28 -3.21
CA GLY A 159 -4.81 -12.88 -1.98
C GLY A 159 -3.71 -13.66 -1.24
N TYR A 160 -3.60 -13.50 0.08
CA TYR A 160 -2.62 -14.22 0.92
C TYR A 160 -3.21 -14.56 2.29
N ARG A 161 -2.70 -15.62 2.95
CA ARG A 161 -3.18 -16.06 4.27
C ARG A 161 -2.87 -15.02 5.36
N LEU A 162 -3.78 -14.95 6.33
CA LEU A 162 -3.79 -13.97 7.42
C LEU A 162 -4.00 -14.67 8.76
N GLY A 163 -3.81 -13.94 9.84
CA GLY A 163 -3.97 -14.35 11.22
C GLY A 163 -3.21 -15.63 11.53
N THR A 164 -3.82 -16.51 12.31
CA THR A 164 -3.20 -17.77 12.73
C THR A 164 -2.76 -18.59 11.52
N LEU A 165 -3.59 -18.70 10.48
CA LEU A 165 -3.26 -19.51 9.29
C LEU A 165 -2.14 -18.93 8.44
N GLY A 166 -1.87 -17.62 8.55
CA GLY A 166 -0.80 -16.94 7.83
C GLY A 166 0.50 -16.82 8.61
N PHE A 167 0.44 -16.70 9.94
CA PHE A 167 1.56 -16.19 10.73
C PHE A 167 1.78 -16.88 12.07
N LEU A 168 1.04 -17.95 12.41
CA LEU A 168 1.33 -18.71 13.63
C LEU A 168 2.76 -19.30 13.55
N SER A 169 3.55 -19.08 14.59
CA SER A 169 4.91 -19.59 14.70
C SER A 169 5.18 -20.09 16.13
N SER A 170 5.96 -21.17 16.25
CA SER A 170 6.56 -21.62 17.51
C SER A 170 7.92 -20.97 17.76
N GLY A 171 8.49 -20.26 16.78
CA GLY A 171 9.86 -19.76 16.80
C GLY A 171 10.92 -20.83 16.52
N ASP A 172 10.52 -22.02 16.05
CA ASP A 172 11.40 -23.12 15.68
C ASP A 172 10.97 -23.79 14.37
N SER A 173 11.71 -24.82 13.95
CA SER A 173 11.49 -25.51 12.68
C SER A 173 10.20 -26.32 12.59
N GLN A 174 9.50 -26.58 13.70
CA GLN A 174 8.24 -27.34 13.66
C GLN A 174 7.11 -26.47 13.12
N LEU A 175 7.12 -25.19 13.46
CA LEU A 175 6.13 -24.22 13.00
C LEU A 175 6.83 -22.88 12.74
N PRO A 176 7.58 -22.76 11.62
CA PRO A 176 8.43 -21.59 11.38
C PRO A 176 7.62 -20.29 11.20
N GLY A 177 6.37 -20.38 10.75
CA GLY A 177 5.52 -19.22 10.47
C GLY A 177 5.73 -18.65 9.07
N ASN A 178 5.46 -17.35 8.91
CA ASN A 178 5.61 -16.58 7.66
C ASN A 178 4.85 -17.14 6.43
N TYR A 179 3.86 -18.01 6.61
CA TYR A 179 3.09 -18.62 5.52
C TYR A 179 2.43 -17.58 4.60
N GLY A 180 1.91 -16.49 5.17
CA GLY A 180 1.36 -15.37 4.41
C GLY A 180 2.41 -14.65 3.54
N LEU A 181 3.67 -14.56 4.00
CA LEU A 181 4.77 -14.01 3.18
C LEU A 181 5.17 -14.96 2.06
N TRP A 182 5.16 -16.27 2.34
CA TRP A 182 5.39 -17.28 1.31
C TRP A 182 4.29 -17.26 0.24
N ASP A 183 3.03 -17.03 0.61
CA ASP A 183 1.92 -16.86 -0.35
C ASP A 183 2.15 -15.66 -1.28
N GLN A 184 2.56 -14.52 -0.70
CA GLN A 184 2.91 -13.33 -1.46
C GLN A 184 4.10 -13.58 -2.40
N GLN A 185 5.14 -14.27 -1.93
CA GLN A 185 6.30 -14.64 -2.75
C GLN A 185 5.90 -15.56 -3.92
N ALA A 186 5.04 -16.55 -3.67
CA ALA A 186 4.52 -17.43 -4.71
C ALA A 186 3.75 -16.64 -5.78
N ALA A 187 2.98 -15.61 -5.38
CA ALA A 187 2.30 -14.73 -6.32
C ALA A 187 3.28 -13.86 -7.13
N ILE A 188 4.33 -13.29 -6.50
CA ILE A 188 5.38 -12.53 -7.21
C ILE A 188 6.05 -13.42 -8.25
N ALA A 189 6.43 -14.63 -7.86
CA ALA A 189 7.07 -15.59 -8.76
C ALA A 189 6.12 -16.02 -9.89
N TRP A 190 4.83 -16.20 -9.62
CA TRP A 190 3.83 -16.47 -10.66
C TRP A 190 3.70 -15.31 -11.65
N VAL A 191 3.62 -14.07 -11.15
CA VAL A 191 3.56 -12.86 -12.00
C VAL A 191 4.80 -12.79 -12.87
N HIS A 192 6.00 -12.97 -12.32
CA HIS A 192 7.24 -12.97 -13.09
C HIS A 192 7.23 -14.01 -14.22
N ARG A 193 6.71 -15.21 -13.98
CA ARG A 193 6.66 -16.27 -15.01
C ARG A 193 5.57 -16.06 -16.07
N ASN A 194 4.46 -15.42 -15.73
CA ASN A 194 3.25 -15.44 -16.56
C ASN A 194 2.86 -14.08 -17.16
N ILE A 195 3.31 -12.96 -16.58
CA ILE A 195 2.77 -11.64 -16.92
C ILE A 195 3.09 -11.19 -18.35
N ARG A 196 4.12 -11.78 -18.96
CA ARG A 196 4.45 -11.54 -20.37
C ARG A 196 3.29 -11.92 -21.31
N SER A 197 2.56 -12.99 -21.00
CA SER A 197 1.36 -13.40 -21.76
C SER A 197 0.21 -12.39 -21.65
N PHE A 198 0.22 -11.55 -20.62
CA PHE A 198 -0.75 -10.46 -20.42
C PHE A 198 -0.25 -9.11 -20.96
N GLY A 199 0.91 -9.08 -21.63
CA GLY A 199 1.52 -7.85 -22.15
C GLY A 199 2.38 -7.09 -21.14
N GLY A 200 2.72 -7.70 -20.00
CA GLY A 200 3.60 -7.14 -18.99
C GLY A 200 5.07 -7.40 -19.26
N ASP A 201 5.91 -6.57 -18.67
CA ASP A 201 7.36 -6.75 -18.61
C ASP A 201 7.74 -7.42 -17.26
N PRO A 202 8.16 -8.70 -17.25
CA PRO A 202 8.49 -9.41 -16.02
C PRO A 202 9.74 -8.86 -15.31
N ASP A 203 10.60 -8.12 -16.01
CA ASP A 203 11.79 -7.49 -15.44
C ASP A 203 11.48 -6.11 -14.83
N ASN A 204 10.20 -5.70 -14.89
CA ASN A 204 9.72 -4.37 -14.52
C ASN A 204 8.56 -4.44 -13.51
N ILE A 205 8.73 -5.28 -12.48
CA ILE A 205 7.75 -5.48 -11.40
C ILE A 205 7.98 -4.48 -10.27
N THR A 206 6.92 -3.76 -9.92
CA THR A 206 6.83 -2.85 -8.78
C THR A 206 5.89 -3.45 -7.74
N LEU A 207 6.38 -3.74 -6.54
CA LEU A 207 5.52 -4.09 -5.41
C LEU A 207 4.97 -2.81 -4.79
N PHE A 208 3.70 -2.80 -4.41
CA PHE A 208 3.14 -1.69 -3.62
C PHE A 208 2.09 -2.19 -2.63
N GLY A 209 1.97 -1.52 -1.49
CA GLY A 209 1.16 -2.00 -0.39
C GLY A 209 1.03 -0.96 0.71
N GLU A 210 -0.03 -1.08 1.50
CA GLU A 210 -0.34 -0.18 2.61
C GLU A 210 -0.48 -0.93 3.93
N SER A 211 -0.11 -0.31 5.06
CA SER A 211 -0.19 -0.91 6.40
C SER A 211 0.61 -2.22 6.47
N ALA A 212 0.00 -3.33 6.93
CA ALA A 212 0.59 -4.67 6.86
C ALA A 212 1.03 -5.08 5.43
N GLY A 213 0.38 -4.55 4.39
CA GLY A 213 0.80 -4.72 3.00
C GLY A 213 2.05 -3.91 2.67
N GLY A 214 2.20 -2.70 3.22
CA GLY A 214 3.41 -1.88 3.06
C GLY A 214 4.61 -2.49 3.79
N ALA A 215 4.37 -3.07 4.97
CA ALA A 215 5.31 -3.91 5.71
C ALA A 215 5.70 -5.15 4.90
N SER A 216 4.71 -5.82 4.31
CA SER A 216 4.93 -6.96 3.41
C SER A 216 5.82 -6.57 2.23
N VAL A 217 5.56 -5.44 1.56
CA VAL A 217 6.41 -4.94 0.47
C VAL A 217 7.87 -4.82 0.93
N SER A 218 8.12 -4.20 2.08
CA SER A 218 9.46 -4.07 2.64
C SER A 218 10.09 -5.45 2.86
N LEU A 219 9.43 -6.35 3.58
CA LEU A 219 9.94 -7.70 3.84
C LEU A 219 10.19 -8.52 2.56
N GLN A 220 9.34 -8.37 1.54
CA GLN A 220 9.55 -9.02 0.24
C GLN A 220 10.83 -8.51 -0.44
N THR A 221 11.13 -7.20 -0.36
CA THR A 221 12.40 -6.66 -0.91
C THR A 221 13.65 -7.07 -0.12
N LEU A 222 13.49 -7.31 1.18
CA LEU A 222 14.57 -7.71 2.08
C LEU A 222 14.85 -9.21 2.04
N SER A 223 13.85 -10.03 1.65
CA SER A 223 14.00 -11.47 1.56
C SER A 223 14.89 -11.88 0.38
N PRO A 224 15.86 -12.79 0.57
CA PRO A 224 16.72 -13.27 -0.52
C PRO A 224 15.94 -14.01 -1.62
N TYR A 225 14.73 -14.51 -1.33
CA TYR A 225 13.88 -15.25 -2.26
C TYR A 225 13.33 -14.43 -3.42
N ASN A 226 13.42 -13.10 -3.36
CA ASN A 226 12.95 -12.20 -4.42
C ASN A 226 14.08 -11.54 -5.22
N LYS A 227 15.33 -11.97 -5.02
CA LYS A 227 16.48 -11.47 -5.77
C LYS A 227 16.24 -11.64 -7.28
N GLY A 228 16.23 -10.52 -8.00
CA GLY A 228 16.02 -10.48 -9.45
C GLY A 228 14.55 -10.53 -9.89
N LEU A 229 13.58 -10.69 -8.98
CA LEU A 229 12.15 -10.70 -9.33
C LEU A 229 11.48 -9.32 -9.19
N VAL A 230 12.01 -8.48 -8.30
CA VAL A 230 11.42 -7.19 -7.95
C VAL A 230 12.33 -6.08 -8.43
N LYS A 231 11.78 -5.13 -9.20
CA LYS A 231 12.51 -3.96 -9.69
C LYS A 231 12.33 -2.76 -8.78
N ARG A 232 11.13 -2.58 -8.23
CA ARG A 232 10.77 -1.42 -7.40
C ARG A 232 9.79 -1.77 -6.30
N ALA A 233 9.72 -0.91 -5.29
CA ALA A 233 8.83 -1.09 -4.15
C ALA A 233 8.26 0.24 -3.66
N ILE A 234 6.98 0.21 -3.26
CA ILE A 234 6.28 1.32 -2.62
C ILE A 234 5.67 0.84 -1.29
N SER A 235 6.18 1.33 -0.16
CA SER A 235 5.65 1.02 1.18
C SER A 235 4.88 2.21 1.74
N GLN A 236 3.55 2.08 1.82
CA GLN A 236 2.67 3.12 2.35
C GLN A 236 2.35 2.78 3.80
N ASN A 237 2.66 3.65 4.74
CA ASN A 237 2.27 3.51 6.15
C ASN A 237 2.61 2.11 6.77
N PRO A 238 3.81 1.51 6.57
CA PRO A 238 4.09 0.14 7.00
C PRO A 238 3.99 -0.05 8.52
N LEU A 239 3.18 -1.03 8.94
CA LEU A 239 3.04 -1.45 10.34
C LEU A 239 3.70 -2.83 10.54
N ILE A 240 4.77 -2.90 11.33
CA ILE A 240 5.52 -4.16 11.59
C ILE A 240 5.49 -4.53 13.07
N ASN A 241 5.78 -3.57 13.94
CA ASN A 241 5.92 -3.80 15.37
C ASN A 241 4.58 -3.56 16.07
N THR A 242 4.29 -4.32 17.14
CA THR A 242 3.07 -4.30 18.01
C THR A 242 2.00 -5.37 17.78
N LEU A 243 2.09 -6.20 16.74
CA LEU A 243 1.06 -7.21 16.44
C LEU A 243 1.51 -8.63 16.77
N VAL A 244 0.66 -9.39 17.47
CA VAL A 244 0.97 -10.76 17.93
C VAL A 244 1.09 -11.76 16.78
N LEU A 245 0.18 -11.70 15.80
CA LEU A 245 0.19 -12.58 14.62
C LEU A 245 0.72 -11.80 13.42
N SER A 246 2.03 -11.69 13.33
CA SER A 246 2.77 -10.92 12.34
C SER A 246 4.02 -11.69 11.89
N PRO A 247 4.73 -11.23 10.83
CA PRO A 247 6.00 -11.81 10.42
C PRO A 247 7.01 -12.00 11.56
N VAL A 248 7.79 -13.08 11.48
CA VAL A 248 8.88 -13.39 12.43
C VAL A 248 10.22 -13.55 11.71
N VAL A 249 11.32 -13.37 12.44
CA VAL A 249 12.65 -13.78 11.97
C VAL A 249 12.73 -15.31 12.09
N ASP A 250 12.68 -16.00 10.96
CA ASP A 250 12.61 -17.47 10.89
C ASP A 250 13.93 -18.13 10.49
N GLY A 251 14.96 -17.34 10.17
CA GLY A 251 16.24 -17.86 9.68
C GLY A 251 16.20 -18.35 8.22
N ASP A 252 15.09 -18.13 7.52
CA ASP A 252 14.83 -18.61 6.16
C ASP A 252 14.29 -17.50 5.26
N PHE A 253 12.99 -17.20 5.34
CA PHE A 253 12.38 -16.13 4.54
C PHE A 253 12.83 -14.75 5.01
N VAL A 254 12.88 -14.58 6.34
CA VAL A 254 13.44 -13.42 7.04
C VAL A 254 14.63 -13.96 7.86
N PRO A 255 15.83 -14.00 7.26
CA PRO A 255 16.96 -14.74 7.83
C PRO A 255 17.56 -14.12 9.11
N GLU A 256 17.41 -12.81 9.29
CA GLU A 256 17.84 -12.08 10.48
C GLU A 256 17.01 -10.80 10.65
N ASP A 257 17.39 -9.94 11.60
CA ASP A 257 16.70 -8.66 11.82
C ASP A 257 16.62 -7.85 10.50
N PRO A 258 15.42 -7.43 10.06
CA PRO A 258 15.22 -6.68 8.82
C PRO A 258 16.13 -5.46 8.65
N VAL A 259 16.57 -4.81 9.74
CA VAL A 259 17.47 -3.64 9.65
C VAL A 259 18.84 -3.99 9.05
N ARG A 260 19.23 -5.26 9.08
CA ARG A 260 20.50 -5.76 8.53
C ARG A 260 20.38 -6.25 7.07
N LEU A 261 19.16 -6.34 6.55
CA LEU A 261 18.86 -6.95 5.25
C LEU A 261 18.74 -5.98 4.08
N PHE A 262 18.88 -4.67 4.32
CA PHE A 262 18.74 -3.64 3.27
C PHE A 262 19.78 -3.73 2.14
N HIS A 263 20.82 -4.54 2.29
CA HIS A 263 21.74 -4.87 1.21
C HIS A 263 21.06 -5.70 0.08
N ASN A 264 19.99 -6.44 0.39
CA ASN A 264 19.21 -7.19 -0.61
C ASN A 264 18.36 -6.26 -1.50
N ALA A 265 17.98 -5.09 -0.99
CA ALA A 265 17.21 -4.08 -1.70
C ALA A 265 18.09 -3.05 -2.43
N ALA A 266 19.42 -3.21 -2.45
CA ALA A 266 20.35 -2.18 -2.93
C ALA A 266 20.14 -1.73 -4.40
N ASP A 267 19.57 -2.59 -5.23
CA ASP A 267 19.31 -2.33 -6.66
C ASP A 267 17.81 -2.10 -6.97
N ILE A 268 16.97 -2.04 -5.94
CA ILE A 268 15.53 -1.82 -6.03
C ILE A 268 15.24 -0.32 -5.84
N ASP A 269 14.46 0.30 -6.73
CA ASP A 269 13.98 1.66 -6.43
C ASP A 269 12.92 1.58 -5.33
N TYR A 270 13.02 2.43 -4.30
CA TYR A 270 12.15 2.40 -3.12
C TYR A 270 11.48 3.75 -2.84
N LEU A 271 10.16 3.72 -2.67
CA LEU A 271 9.35 4.87 -2.26
C LEU A 271 8.62 4.49 -0.98
N ALA A 272 8.70 5.32 0.05
CA ALA A 272 7.95 5.08 1.28
C ALA A 272 7.46 6.39 1.89
N GLY A 273 6.37 6.33 2.63
CA GLY A 273 5.82 7.52 3.28
C GLY A 273 4.73 7.22 4.27
N VAL A 274 4.33 8.29 4.95
CA VAL A 274 3.43 8.26 6.11
C VAL A 274 2.27 9.24 5.89
N ASN A 275 1.13 9.01 6.55
CA ASN A 275 0.05 9.98 6.64
C ASN A 275 0.27 10.91 7.87
N SER A 276 -0.17 12.16 7.80
CA SER A 276 0.10 13.17 8.85
C SER A 276 -0.44 12.82 10.25
N MET A 277 -1.47 11.99 10.33
CA MET A 277 -2.08 11.49 11.56
C MET A 277 -2.34 9.98 11.46
N ASP A 278 -1.37 9.24 10.91
CA ASP A 278 -1.47 7.81 10.61
C ASP A 278 -1.85 6.93 11.81
N ALA A 279 -1.54 7.37 13.04
CA ALA A 279 -1.93 6.64 14.25
C ALA A 279 -3.29 7.06 14.82
N HIS A 280 -4.05 7.98 14.21
CA HIS A 280 -5.31 8.47 14.79
C HIS A 280 -6.31 7.31 14.99
N LEU A 281 -6.49 6.45 13.98
CA LEU A 281 -7.32 5.24 14.09
C LEU A 281 -6.94 4.32 15.27
N PHE A 282 -5.65 4.18 15.56
CA PHE A 282 -5.13 3.30 16.61
C PHE A 282 -5.23 3.97 17.99
N THR A 283 -4.87 5.24 18.06
CA THR A 283 -4.98 6.06 19.28
C THR A 283 -6.44 6.11 19.76
N ALA A 284 -7.41 6.12 18.84
CA ALA A 284 -8.84 6.05 19.17
C ALA A 284 -9.30 4.71 19.76
N GLN A 285 -8.55 3.62 19.52
CA GLN A 285 -8.79 2.32 20.16
C GLN A 285 -8.17 2.27 21.56
N ASP A 286 -7.00 2.89 21.74
CA ASP A 286 -6.30 2.95 23.03
C ASP A 286 -6.94 3.95 24.00
N ILE A 287 -7.42 5.09 23.49
CA ILE A 287 -8.08 6.16 24.25
C ILE A 287 -9.46 6.46 23.62
N ALA A 288 -10.52 6.01 24.28
CA ALA A 288 -11.89 6.00 23.74
C ALA A 288 -12.47 7.38 23.36
N ASN A 289 -11.95 8.49 23.90
CA ASN A 289 -12.48 9.84 23.68
C ASN A 289 -11.71 10.65 22.63
N ILE A 290 -10.65 10.10 22.02
CA ILE A 290 -9.83 10.79 21.00
C ILE A 290 -10.69 11.35 19.87
N SER A 291 -11.52 10.50 19.27
CA SER A 291 -12.40 10.90 18.16
C SER A 291 -13.77 11.38 18.62
N LYS A 292 -13.99 11.61 19.93
CA LYS A 292 -15.28 12.05 20.48
C LYS A 292 -15.22 13.50 20.98
N LYS A 293 -16.38 14.06 21.35
CA LYS A 293 -16.48 15.44 21.86
C LYS A 293 -15.97 15.55 23.29
N GLU A 294 -16.06 14.47 24.05
CA GLU A 294 -15.63 14.36 25.44
C GLU A 294 -14.12 14.57 25.57
N ASP A 295 -13.73 15.06 26.75
CA ASP A 295 -12.36 15.38 27.08
C ASP A 295 -11.51 14.11 27.22
N VAL A 296 -10.21 14.28 26.97
CA VAL A 296 -9.16 13.28 27.24
C VAL A 296 -8.30 13.82 28.39
N SER A 297 -8.01 12.97 29.38
CA SER A 297 -7.13 13.34 30.48
C SER A 297 -5.67 13.37 30.01
N VAL A 298 -4.90 14.35 30.48
CA VAL A 298 -3.44 14.38 30.26
C VAL A 298 -2.77 13.12 30.83
N ASP A 299 -3.31 12.54 31.90
CA ASP A 299 -2.78 11.32 32.49
C ASP A 299 -2.99 10.10 31.59
N ASP A 300 -4.10 10.03 30.85
CA ASP A 300 -4.33 8.97 29.85
C ASP A 300 -3.31 9.08 28.72
N VAL A 301 -3.02 10.30 28.27
CA VAL A 301 -2.03 10.56 27.21
C VAL A 301 -0.61 10.19 27.68
N LYS A 302 -0.25 10.54 28.92
CA LYS A 302 1.02 10.11 29.53
C LYS A 302 1.12 8.60 29.68
N MET A 303 0.04 7.95 30.09
CA MET A 303 -0.03 6.50 30.24
C MET A 303 0.16 5.79 28.89
N LEU A 304 -0.48 6.30 27.84
CA LEU A 304 -0.29 5.80 26.47
C LEU A 304 1.17 5.96 26.02
N PHE A 305 1.76 7.13 26.21
CA PHE A 305 3.17 7.38 25.86
C PHE A 305 4.12 6.39 26.57
N ARG A 306 3.94 6.20 27.88
CA ARG A 306 4.73 5.24 28.68
C ARG A 306 4.52 3.79 28.22
N SER A 307 3.38 3.46 27.65
CA SER A 307 3.08 2.11 27.16
C SER A 307 3.94 1.71 25.94
N TYR A 308 4.33 2.68 25.10
CA TYR A 308 5.24 2.46 23.97
C TYR A 308 6.70 2.38 24.39
N ALA A 309 7.05 2.99 25.52
CA ALA A 309 8.40 3.00 26.07
C ALA A 309 8.57 2.10 27.30
N LYS A 310 7.82 0.98 27.34
CA LYS A 310 7.88 0.02 28.46
C LYS A 310 9.31 -0.43 28.74
N GLY A 311 9.66 -0.50 30.03
CA GLY A 311 10.97 -0.96 30.48
C GLY A 311 12.07 0.11 30.44
N LYS A 312 11.72 1.38 30.25
CA LYS A 312 12.65 2.53 30.34
C LYS A 312 12.42 3.35 31.61
N GLY A 313 13.44 4.09 32.04
CA GLY A 313 13.41 4.92 33.24
C GLY A 313 12.38 6.04 33.16
N GLN A 314 11.63 6.26 34.24
CA GLN A 314 10.51 7.22 34.25
C GLN A 314 10.95 8.67 33.98
N ALA A 315 12.12 9.08 34.46
CA ALA A 315 12.65 10.44 34.26
C ALA A 315 12.88 10.77 32.77
N ASP A 316 13.40 9.82 32.00
CA ASP A 316 13.66 10.02 30.57
C ASP A 316 12.36 10.06 29.76
N LEU A 317 11.36 9.27 30.16
CA LEU A 317 10.03 9.31 29.52
C LEU A 317 9.28 10.60 29.82
N ASP A 318 9.41 11.12 31.05
CA ASP A 318 8.83 12.40 31.42
C ASP A 318 9.53 13.56 30.68
N ALA A 319 10.84 13.47 30.45
CA ALA A 319 11.58 14.43 29.62
C ALA A 319 11.10 14.40 28.16
N ALA A 320 11.01 13.22 27.55
CA ALA A 320 10.52 13.08 26.17
C ALA A 320 9.08 13.55 26.02
N PHE A 321 8.19 13.21 26.96
CA PHE A 321 6.83 13.73 26.99
C PHE A 321 6.81 15.26 27.11
N SER A 322 7.74 15.85 27.86
CA SER A 322 7.88 17.30 27.99
C SER A 322 8.24 17.96 26.66
N GLU A 323 9.02 17.30 25.78
CA GLU A 323 9.31 17.81 24.44
C GLU A 323 8.05 17.86 23.55
N TYR A 324 7.24 16.80 23.55
CA TYR A 324 5.96 16.78 22.83
C TYR A 324 4.97 17.85 23.33
N THR A 325 5.06 18.18 24.61
CA THR A 325 4.15 19.12 25.29
C THR A 325 4.75 20.50 25.50
N ALA A 326 5.94 20.79 24.96
CA ALA A 326 6.65 22.05 25.18
C ALA A 326 5.87 23.30 24.70
N HIS A 327 4.97 23.10 23.74
CA HIS A 327 4.11 24.15 23.19
C HIS A 327 2.79 24.33 23.97
N TRP A 328 2.55 23.52 25.01
CA TRP A 328 1.35 23.61 25.83
C TRP A 328 1.45 24.79 26.80
N GLY A 329 0.33 25.50 26.96
CA GLY A 329 0.16 26.43 28.07
C GLY A 329 -0.15 25.68 29.38
N PRO A 330 -0.27 26.39 30.52
CA PRO A 330 -0.61 25.78 31.81
C PRO A 330 -1.98 25.08 31.83
N ARG A 331 -2.84 25.38 30.84
CA ARG A 331 -4.12 24.72 30.59
C ARG A 331 -4.23 24.48 29.08
N PRO A 332 -3.73 23.34 28.56
CA PRO A 332 -3.82 23.05 27.13
C PRO A 332 -5.28 22.89 26.70
N SER A 333 -5.59 23.23 25.46
CA SER A 333 -6.90 22.91 24.89
C SER A 333 -7.05 21.40 24.69
N GLN A 334 -8.29 20.92 24.61
CA GLN A 334 -8.54 19.51 24.32
C GLN A 334 -8.00 19.08 22.94
N ASP A 335 -8.00 19.98 21.96
CA ASP A 335 -7.40 19.70 20.67
C ASP A 335 -5.88 19.51 20.81
N GLN A 336 -5.18 20.34 21.59
CA GLN A 336 -3.75 20.16 21.84
C GLN A 336 -3.45 18.81 22.51
N VAL A 337 -4.26 18.43 23.50
CA VAL A 337 -4.11 17.14 24.21
C VAL A 337 -4.33 15.96 23.25
N LYS A 338 -5.40 15.99 22.45
CA LYS A 338 -5.74 14.92 21.50
C LYS A 338 -4.76 14.83 20.34
N ILE A 339 -4.35 15.96 19.76
CA ILE A 339 -3.35 16.03 18.68
C ILE A 339 -2.03 15.43 19.17
N THR A 340 -1.56 15.83 20.36
CA THR A 340 -0.28 15.32 20.89
C THR A 340 -0.31 13.79 21.08
N ALA A 341 -1.44 13.24 21.54
CA ALA A 341 -1.63 11.79 21.66
C ALA A 341 -1.47 11.07 20.32
N VAL A 342 -2.04 11.64 19.26
CA VAL A 342 -1.96 11.10 17.90
C VAL A 342 -0.55 11.29 17.30
N GLU A 343 0.11 12.42 17.57
CA GLU A 343 1.44 12.73 17.04
C GLU A 343 2.50 11.74 17.52
N PHE A 344 2.66 11.52 18.84
CA PHE A 344 3.69 10.59 19.30
C PHE A 344 3.37 9.14 18.91
N SER A 345 2.08 8.80 18.81
CA SER A 345 1.64 7.48 18.34
C SER A 345 2.00 7.30 16.86
N THR A 346 1.83 8.35 16.04
CA THR A 346 2.21 8.36 14.62
C THR A 346 3.73 8.27 14.48
N ASP A 347 4.45 9.01 15.33
CA ASP A 347 5.91 8.99 15.40
C ASP A 347 6.44 7.58 15.71
N TYR A 348 5.88 6.93 16.74
CA TYR A 348 6.30 5.60 17.18
C TYR A 348 5.89 4.47 16.22
N LEU A 349 4.62 4.41 15.81
CA LEU A 349 4.08 3.28 15.05
C LEU A 349 4.47 3.31 13.57
N PHE A 350 4.62 4.49 12.97
CA PHE A 350 4.75 4.64 11.52
C PHE A 350 5.97 5.47 11.12
N LEU A 351 6.03 6.74 11.52
CA LEU A 351 7.01 7.68 10.97
C LEU A 351 8.45 7.28 11.29
N ALA A 352 8.78 7.00 12.56
CA ALA A 352 10.15 6.67 12.94
C ALA A 352 10.66 5.37 12.26
N PRO A 353 9.89 4.26 12.23
CA PRO A 353 10.23 3.09 11.43
C PRO A 353 10.44 3.39 9.93
N ILE A 354 9.58 4.19 9.31
CA ILE A 354 9.67 4.54 7.88
C ILE A 354 10.93 5.37 7.60
N GLN A 355 11.21 6.40 8.40
CA GLN A 355 12.40 7.23 8.24
C GLN A 355 13.68 6.42 8.47
N ARG A 356 13.67 5.45 9.40
CA ARG A 356 14.78 4.51 9.58
C ARG A 356 14.96 3.62 8.35
N ALA A 357 13.90 3.05 7.80
CA ALA A 357 13.95 2.24 6.58
C ALA A 357 14.46 3.02 5.36
N LEU A 358 14.00 4.26 5.17
CA LEU A 358 14.46 5.14 4.11
C LEU A 358 15.96 5.47 4.23
N ASN A 359 16.43 5.75 5.44
CA ASN A 359 17.85 6.00 5.70
C ASN A 359 18.72 4.75 5.44
N LEU A 360 18.27 3.58 5.89
CA LEU A 360 18.97 2.31 5.64
C LEU A 360 19.04 2.00 4.15
N HIS A 361 17.91 2.11 3.43
CA HIS A 361 17.87 1.92 1.99
C HIS A 361 18.78 2.90 1.25
N ALA A 362 18.72 4.20 1.59
CA ALA A 362 19.56 5.21 0.95
C ALA A 362 21.06 5.00 1.23
N ALA A 363 21.42 4.45 2.38
CA ALA A 363 22.81 4.16 2.76
C ALA A 363 23.36 2.89 2.09
N THR A 364 22.52 1.89 1.80
CA THR A 364 22.93 0.63 1.16
C THR A 364 22.72 0.60 -0.35
N ALA A 365 21.96 1.54 -0.91
CA ALA A 365 21.62 1.59 -2.31
C ALA A 365 22.86 1.67 -3.22
N LYS A 366 22.89 0.81 -4.24
CA LYS A 366 23.88 0.82 -5.32
C LYS A 366 23.31 1.53 -6.54
N SER A 367 22.29 0.94 -7.18
CA SER A 367 21.52 1.61 -8.24
C SER A 367 20.14 2.07 -7.81
N GLY A 368 19.62 1.58 -6.66
CA GLY A 368 18.31 1.93 -6.15
C GLY A 368 18.17 3.43 -5.86
N ARG A 369 17.02 4.01 -6.22
CA ARG A 369 16.66 5.38 -5.84
C ARG A 369 15.68 5.36 -4.68
N THR A 370 15.77 6.36 -3.81
CA THR A 370 14.94 6.46 -2.60
C THR A 370 14.08 7.70 -2.67
N TYR A 371 12.79 7.60 -2.33
CA TYR A 371 11.86 8.72 -2.27
C TYR A 371 11.00 8.65 -1.02
N SER A 372 10.72 9.81 -0.41
CA SER A 372 9.89 9.93 0.78
C SER A 372 8.67 10.82 0.51
N TYR A 373 7.52 10.50 1.12
CA TYR A 373 6.37 11.39 1.15
C TYR A 373 5.69 11.50 2.53
N LEU A 374 4.91 12.58 2.67
CA LEU A 374 3.92 12.79 3.72
C LEU A 374 2.57 13.07 3.06
N LEU A 375 1.52 12.29 3.32
CA LEU A 375 0.16 12.71 2.95
C LEU A 375 -0.39 13.64 4.03
N SER A 376 -0.80 14.84 3.65
CA SER A 376 -1.36 15.84 4.57
C SER A 376 -2.78 16.29 4.23
N GLU A 377 -3.41 15.70 3.21
CA GLU A 377 -4.80 15.99 2.88
C GLU A 377 -5.72 15.53 4.02
N PRO A 378 -6.56 16.41 4.60
CA PRO A 378 -7.44 16.06 5.72
C PRO A 378 -8.40 14.91 5.39
N SER A 379 -8.69 14.09 6.40
CA SER A 379 -9.52 12.90 6.26
C SER A 379 -10.95 13.21 5.80
N LEU A 380 -11.45 12.34 4.91
CA LEU A 380 -12.84 12.36 4.42
C LEU A 380 -13.64 11.12 4.84
N LEU A 381 -13.12 10.30 5.77
CA LEU A 381 -13.70 9.00 6.14
C LEU A 381 -15.12 9.09 6.73
N THR A 382 -15.53 10.25 7.23
CA THR A 382 -16.91 10.52 7.68
C THR A 382 -17.87 10.97 6.56
N GLY A 383 -17.39 11.01 5.32
CA GLY A 383 -18.15 11.31 4.10
C GLY A 383 -18.00 12.74 3.59
N PRO A 384 -18.60 13.05 2.43
CA PRO A 384 -18.44 14.34 1.77
C PRO A 384 -19.02 15.48 2.65
N GLY A 385 -18.24 16.52 2.89
CA GLY A 385 -18.67 17.69 3.68
C GLY A 385 -18.85 17.44 5.18
N ARG A 386 -18.46 16.26 5.66
CA ARG A 386 -18.36 15.93 7.09
C ARG A 386 -16.94 15.46 7.31
N PRO A 387 -15.94 16.33 7.47
CA PRO A 387 -14.64 15.86 7.96
C PRO A 387 -14.84 15.23 9.34
N LEU A 388 -13.86 14.45 9.82
CA LEU A 388 -13.75 14.17 11.25
C LEU A 388 -13.62 15.51 12.01
N HIS A 389 -13.31 15.49 13.31
CA HIS A 389 -13.00 16.74 14.01
C HIS A 389 -12.03 17.60 13.18
N HIS A 390 -12.24 18.91 13.20
CA HIS A 390 -11.56 19.86 12.30
C HIS A 390 -10.02 19.84 12.39
N TRP A 391 -9.47 19.24 13.44
CA TRP A 391 -8.04 19.06 13.66
C TRP A 391 -7.46 17.77 13.07
N VAL A 392 -8.28 16.83 12.61
CA VAL A 392 -7.82 15.55 12.06
C VAL A 392 -7.23 15.76 10.66
N GLY A 393 -5.94 15.43 10.51
CA GLY A 393 -5.23 15.40 9.23
C GLY A 393 -5.56 14.16 8.40
N ALA A 394 -4.59 13.69 7.61
CA ALA A 394 -4.69 12.41 6.92
C ALA A 394 -4.55 11.24 7.93
N ASP A 395 -5.59 10.42 8.07
CA ASP A 395 -5.63 9.25 8.97
C ASP A 395 -5.07 8.00 8.27
N HIS A 396 -4.91 6.90 9.01
CA HIS A 396 -4.53 5.62 8.44
C HIS A 396 -5.46 5.22 7.30
N THR A 397 -4.89 4.66 6.22
CA THR A 397 -5.59 4.22 5.00
C THR A 397 -6.22 5.30 4.12
N ASP A 398 -6.17 6.59 4.50
CA ASP A 398 -6.77 7.69 3.71
C ASP A 398 -6.15 7.85 2.31
N ASP A 399 -4.89 7.47 2.15
CA ASP A 399 -4.16 7.45 0.90
C ASP A 399 -4.74 6.47 -0.13
N LEU A 400 -5.35 5.37 0.31
CA LEU A 400 -5.86 4.31 -0.56
C LEU A 400 -6.90 4.81 -1.57
N GLN A 401 -7.79 5.70 -1.14
CA GLN A 401 -8.85 6.22 -2.02
C GLN A 401 -8.25 7.02 -3.19
N TYR A 402 -7.16 7.74 -2.94
CA TYR A 402 -6.47 8.54 -3.94
C TYR A 402 -5.61 7.68 -4.86
N VAL A 403 -4.90 6.69 -4.29
CA VAL A 403 -4.10 5.72 -5.06
C VAL A 403 -4.97 4.92 -6.01
N PHE A 404 -6.13 4.41 -5.55
CA PHE A 404 -7.04 3.58 -6.36
C PHE A 404 -8.07 4.38 -7.18
N GLY A 405 -7.96 5.70 -7.25
CA GLY A 405 -8.78 6.52 -8.15
C GLY A 405 -10.25 6.62 -7.74
N LYS A 406 -10.59 6.47 -6.46
CA LYS A 406 -11.99 6.56 -5.99
C LYS A 406 -12.68 7.88 -6.28
N PRO A 407 -11.98 9.03 -6.23
CA PRO A 407 -12.53 10.30 -6.72
C PRO A 407 -13.05 10.27 -8.17
N PHE A 408 -12.55 9.38 -9.02
CA PHE A 408 -13.01 9.22 -10.40
C PHE A 408 -14.16 8.22 -10.54
N THR A 409 -14.16 7.13 -9.78
CA THR A 409 -15.23 6.11 -9.84
C THR A 409 -16.48 6.49 -9.06
N SER A 410 -16.37 7.42 -8.11
CA SER A 410 -17.47 7.89 -7.26
C SER A 410 -17.56 9.42 -7.26
N PRO A 411 -17.74 10.06 -8.42
CA PRO A 411 -17.56 11.50 -8.58
C PRO A 411 -18.52 12.35 -7.73
N LYS A 412 -19.67 11.81 -7.32
CA LYS A 412 -20.62 12.48 -6.42
C LYS A 412 -20.13 12.61 -4.97
N ALA A 413 -19.16 11.78 -4.58
CA ALA A 413 -18.63 11.78 -3.21
C ALA A 413 -17.37 12.66 -3.06
N TYR A 414 -16.81 13.19 -4.15
CA TYR A 414 -15.52 13.88 -4.13
C TYR A 414 -15.56 15.22 -4.87
N GLY A 415 -14.83 16.21 -4.37
CA GLY A 415 -14.61 17.50 -5.03
C GLY A 415 -13.52 17.43 -6.11
N ASP A 416 -13.30 18.56 -6.80
CA ASP A 416 -12.24 18.68 -7.80
C ASP A 416 -10.85 18.53 -7.18
N THR A 417 -10.62 19.11 -6.01
CA THR A 417 -9.34 19.03 -5.29
C THR A 417 -8.93 17.59 -4.97
N GLN A 418 -9.88 16.74 -4.57
CA GLN A 418 -9.61 15.32 -4.32
C GLN A 418 -9.38 14.52 -5.61
N ARG A 419 -10.04 14.91 -6.71
CA ARG A 419 -9.76 14.34 -8.03
C ARG A 419 -8.36 14.71 -8.51
N ASP A 420 -7.95 15.96 -8.31
CA ASP A 420 -6.62 16.43 -8.65
C ASP A 420 -5.57 15.67 -7.84
N LEU A 421 -5.72 15.59 -6.52
CA LEU A 421 -4.82 14.82 -5.65
C LEU A 421 -4.70 13.36 -6.09
N SER A 422 -5.82 12.69 -6.37
CA SER A 422 -5.82 11.31 -6.89
C SER A 422 -5.11 11.20 -8.23
N GLY A 423 -5.34 12.14 -9.14
CA GLY A 423 -4.65 12.21 -10.43
C GLY A 423 -3.14 12.37 -10.28
N TYR A 424 -2.70 13.21 -9.34
CA TYR A 424 -1.30 13.43 -9.04
C TYR A 424 -0.63 12.18 -8.43
N ILE A 425 -1.26 11.56 -7.43
CA ILE A 425 -0.76 10.34 -6.79
C ILE A 425 -0.66 9.21 -7.82
N ILE A 426 -1.69 8.96 -8.62
CA ILE A 426 -1.63 7.94 -9.68
C ILE A 426 -0.50 8.25 -10.66
N SER A 427 -0.28 9.52 -11.02
CA SER A 427 0.81 9.92 -11.92
C SER A 427 2.18 9.60 -11.34
N PHE A 428 2.44 9.98 -10.09
CA PHE A 428 3.70 9.69 -9.41
C PHE A 428 3.95 8.18 -9.27
N TRP A 429 2.96 7.42 -8.80
CA TRP A 429 3.09 5.98 -8.57
C TRP A 429 3.37 5.22 -9.88
N THR A 430 2.69 5.61 -10.96
CA THR A 430 2.79 4.90 -12.25
C THR A 430 3.99 5.34 -13.08
N ASN A 431 4.46 6.58 -12.92
CA ASN A 431 5.76 7.02 -13.43
C ASN A 431 6.90 6.28 -12.71
N PHE A 432 6.86 6.24 -11.38
CA PHE A 432 7.80 5.48 -10.57
C PHE A 432 7.82 4.01 -10.97
N ALA A 433 6.66 3.37 -11.09
CA ALA A 433 6.55 1.98 -11.53
C ALA A 433 7.13 1.73 -12.93
N ARG A 434 7.24 2.77 -13.78
CA ARG A 434 7.79 2.65 -15.13
C ARG A 434 9.31 2.83 -15.16
N THR A 435 9.83 3.83 -14.44
CA THR A 435 11.21 4.32 -14.64
C THR A 435 12.06 4.30 -13.37
N GLY A 436 11.43 4.22 -12.19
CA GLY A 436 12.09 4.42 -10.90
C GLY A 436 12.24 5.87 -10.49
N ASP A 437 11.71 6.79 -11.29
CA ASP A 437 11.64 8.20 -11.00
C ASP A 437 10.18 8.64 -11.06
N PRO A 438 9.58 9.08 -9.94
CA PRO A 438 8.18 9.53 -9.91
C PRO A 438 7.93 10.72 -10.86
N ASN A 439 8.97 11.45 -11.27
CA ASN A 439 8.89 12.59 -12.18
C ASN A 439 8.89 12.23 -13.66
N VAL A 440 9.34 11.01 -14.01
CA VAL A 440 9.59 10.62 -15.40
C VAL A 440 8.71 9.44 -15.78
N GLY A 441 7.81 9.65 -16.73
CA GLY A 441 6.97 8.58 -17.27
C GLY A 441 5.95 9.09 -18.27
N LYS A 442 4.76 8.45 -18.31
CA LYS A 442 3.70 8.82 -19.26
C LYS A 442 2.83 9.98 -18.77
N SER A 443 2.79 10.20 -17.46
CA SER A 443 1.94 11.21 -16.85
C SER A 443 2.77 12.44 -16.48
N LYS A 444 2.21 13.62 -16.68
CA LYS A 444 2.78 14.86 -16.15
C LYS A 444 2.58 14.89 -14.63
N VAL A 445 3.54 15.46 -13.93
CA VAL A 445 3.48 15.65 -12.48
C VAL A 445 3.35 17.14 -12.15
N PRO A 446 2.63 17.51 -11.08
CA PRO A 446 2.39 18.93 -10.74
C PRO A 446 3.64 19.62 -10.19
N VAL A 447 4.52 18.86 -9.56
CA VAL A 447 5.76 19.34 -8.93
C VAL A 447 6.83 18.26 -9.02
N THR A 448 8.09 18.68 -8.99
CA THR A 448 9.22 17.75 -8.91
C THR A 448 9.31 17.13 -7.52
N TRP A 449 9.27 15.80 -7.48
CA TRP A 449 9.53 15.01 -6.28
C TRP A 449 11.04 14.81 -6.12
N PRO A 450 11.67 15.37 -5.07
CA PRO A 450 13.11 15.23 -4.86
C PRO A 450 13.50 13.82 -4.42
N LYS A 451 14.69 13.38 -4.82
CA LYS A 451 15.29 12.15 -4.30
C LYS A 451 15.61 12.33 -2.82
N PHE A 452 15.31 11.31 -2.02
CA PHE A 452 15.73 11.21 -0.62
C PHE A 452 17.21 10.81 -0.54
N THR A 453 17.95 11.47 0.36
CA THR A 453 19.32 11.11 0.75
C THR A 453 19.42 11.16 2.27
N SER A 454 20.34 10.39 2.86
CA SER A 454 20.52 10.36 4.32
C SER A 454 20.91 11.71 4.92
N GLY A 455 21.51 12.61 4.12
CA GLY A 455 21.88 13.96 4.54
C GLY A 455 20.71 14.95 4.51
N ASP A 456 20.01 15.05 3.37
CA ASP A 456 18.97 16.07 3.19
C ASP A 456 17.61 15.61 3.73
N GLN A 457 17.32 14.30 3.67
CA GLN A 457 16.05 13.68 4.05
C GLN A 457 14.82 14.41 3.49
N LYS A 458 14.91 14.79 2.20
CA LYS A 458 13.83 15.47 1.49
C LYS A 458 12.63 14.54 1.31
N TYR A 459 11.44 15.09 1.48
CA TYR A 459 10.17 14.42 1.21
C TYR A 459 9.23 15.34 0.45
N LEU A 460 8.33 14.74 -0.33
CA LEU A 460 7.23 15.46 -0.95
C LEU A 460 5.99 15.39 -0.05
N GLU A 461 5.40 16.53 0.26
CA GLU A 461 4.10 16.61 0.91
C GLU A 461 2.99 16.51 -0.15
N LEU A 462 2.21 15.44 -0.08
CA LEU A 462 1.07 15.19 -0.95
C LEU A 462 -0.16 15.87 -0.36
N ASN A 463 -0.67 16.86 -1.09
CA ASN A 463 -1.84 17.64 -0.72
C ASN A 463 -2.55 18.12 -2.00
N ALA A 464 -3.86 18.35 -1.96
CA ALA A 464 -4.59 18.82 -3.14
C ALA A 464 -4.12 20.18 -3.67
N LYS A 465 -3.50 21.02 -2.82
CA LYS A 465 -2.99 22.35 -3.17
C LYS A 465 -1.50 22.36 -3.57
N MET A 466 -0.88 21.19 -3.78
CA MET A 466 0.58 21.12 -3.88
C MET A 466 1.19 21.95 -5.02
N ASP A 467 2.23 22.70 -4.68
CA ASP A 467 3.12 23.44 -5.57
C ASP A 467 4.60 23.23 -5.15
N ARG A 468 5.53 24.06 -5.65
CA ARG A 468 6.98 23.94 -5.33
C ARG A 468 7.31 24.09 -3.84
N THR A 469 6.43 24.63 -3.02
CA THR A 469 6.62 24.82 -1.56
C THR A 469 6.36 23.55 -0.73
N TYR A 470 5.82 22.50 -1.35
CA TYR A 470 5.46 21.24 -0.70
C TYR A 470 6.63 20.24 -0.62
N VAL A 471 7.86 20.74 -0.70
CA VAL A 471 9.07 19.93 -0.46
C VAL A 471 9.60 20.24 0.93
N GLY A 472 9.43 19.28 1.83
CA GLY A 472 9.97 19.33 3.18
C GLY A 472 11.32 18.61 3.30
N GLN A 473 11.96 18.77 4.45
CA GLN A 473 13.22 18.09 4.81
C GLN A 473 13.15 17.65 6.27
N LYS A 474 13.86 16.55 6.60
CA LYS A 474 14.08 16.11 7.99
C LYS A 474 12.78 16.01 8.78
N MET A 475 11.80 15.27 8.22
CA MET A 475 10.46 15.11 8.77
C MET A 475 10.50 14.72 10.24
N ARG A 476 10.15 15.66 11.14
CA ARG A 476 10.17 15.50 12.60
C ARG A 476 11.45 14.83 13.13
N ALA A 477 12.61 15.16 12.53
CA ALA A 477 13.85 14.40 12.73
C ALA A 477 14.31 14.26 14.20
N GLY A 478 14.02 15.25 15.06
CA GLY A 478 14.30 15.14 16.50
C GLY A 478 13.55 13.98 17.16
N PHE A 479 12.25 13.86 16.91
CA PHE A 479 11.43 12.77 17.43
C PHE A 479 11.76 11.43 16.78
N VAL A 480 12.08 11.43 15.48
CA VAL A 480 12.58 10.22 14.80
C VAL A 480 13.86 9.72 15.47
N HIS A 481 14.83 10.60 15.72
CA HIS A 481 16.08 10.25 16.41
C HIS A 481 15.83 9.77 17.86
N PHE A 482 14.89 10.41 18.57
CA PHE A 482 14.49 9.96 19.90
C PHE A 482 14.02 8.50 19.87
N TRP A 483 13.07 8.15 19.01
CA TRP A 483 12.51 6.80 18.95
C TRP A 483 13.48 5.74 18.41
N THR A 484 14.34 6.12 17.46
CA THR A 484 15.21 5.16 16.75
C THR A 484 16.56 4.93 17.40
N ASP A 485 17.10 5.95 18.09
CA ASP A 485 18.46 5.93 18.62
C ASP A 485 18.50 6.25 20.12
N THR A 486 17.76 7.25 20.61
CA THR A 486 17.86 7.66 22.02
C THR A 486 17.18 6.66 22.95
N LEU A 487 15.88 6.42 22.75
CA LEU A 487 15.06 5.56 23.61
C LEU A 487 15.61 4.13 23.72
N PRO A 488 16.00 3.43 22.64
CA PRO A 488 16.56 2.08 22.74
C PRO A 488 17.80 2.01 23.63
N ASN A 489 18.63 3.05 23.63
CA ASN A 489 19.89 3.13 24.38
C ASN A 489 19.73 3.64 25.82
N LEU A 490 18.54 4.07 26.24
CA LEU A 490 18.30 4.44 27.63
C LEU A 490 18.39 3.22 28.57
N PRO A 491 18.93 3.40 29.80
CA PRO A 491 19.05 2.34 30.77
C PRO A 491 17.67 1.81 31.19
N SER A 492 17.57 0.48 31.33
CA SER A 492 16.42 -0.14 31.96
C SER A 492 16.47 0.05 33.47
N PRO A 493 15.34 0.28 34.15
CA PRO A 493 15.32 0.31 35.60
C PRO A 493 15.78 -1.04 36.16
N PRO A 494 16.43 -1.06 37.33
CA PRO A 494 16.87 -2.30 37.96
C PRO A 494 15.67 -3.23 38.17
N LYS A 495 15.82 -4.51 37.78
CA LYS A 495 14.83 -5.55 38.09
C LYS A 495 14.93 -5.84 39.59
N TYR A 496 13.91 -5.46 40.35
CA TYR A 496 13.78 -5.82 41.77
C TYR A 496 13.20 -7.22 41.93
#